data_AF-A0A1V5L942-F1
#
_entry.id   AF-A0A1V5L942-F1
#
_cell.length_a   1.000
_cell.length_b   1.000
_cell.length_c   1.000
_cell.angle_alpha   90.00
_cell.angle_beta   90.00
_cell.angle_gamma   90.00
#
_symmetry.space_group_name_H-M   'P 1'
#
loop_
_entity.id
_entity.type
_entity.pdbx_description
1 polymer ?
#
loop_
_entity_poly.entity_id
_entity_poly.type
_entity_poly.pdbx_seq_one_letter_code
_entity_poly.pdbx_strand_id
1 'polypeptide(L)'
;MEACSKANMNEVLEDVAIGALFHDLIEDQGDKINLNEIKEQFGELVAKIVSDCSDAEITKENKQKPEWSIRKQKYIDAISHKCKESLIVSSADKLHNARSILSDKQLIGEEIWNRFSASKEQTIWYYNEVYKALDKAWGENPLLNELKQAINELR
;
A
#
# COMPACT_ATOMS: atom_id res chain seq x y z
N MET A 1 -2.47 20.73 2.63
CA MET A 1 -3.02 20.57 4.00
C MET A 1 -4.43 21.14 3.95
N GLU A 2 -5.54 20.41 3.95
CA GLU A 2 -5.87 19.02 4.29
C GLU A 2 -6.61 18.39 3.10
N ALA A 3 -6.11 17.28 2.54
CA ALA A 3 -6.89 16.44 1.62
C ALA A 3 -7.45 15.19 2.35
N CYS A 4 -7.25 15.12 3.67
CA CYS A 4 -7.91 14.15 4.53
C CYS A 4 -9.37 14.61 4.69
N SER A 5 -10.33 13.77 4.30
CA SER A 5 -11.72 14.19 4.38
C SER A 5 -12.17 14.31 5.83
N LYS A 6 -12.90 15.38 6.16
CA LYS A 6 -13.69 15.46 7.41
C LYS A 6 -15.03 14.72 7.26
N ALA A 7 -15.33 14.23 6.06
CA ALA A 7 -16.52 13.48 5.73
C ALA A 7 -16.48 12.08 6.34
N ASN A 8 -17.66 11.48 6.51
CA ASN A 8 -17.75 10.08 6.91
C ASN A 8 -17.20 9.19 5.79
N MET A 9 -16.59 8.04 6.12
CA MET A 9 -16.09 7.05 5.14
C MET A 9 -17.16 6.68 4.09
N ASN A 10 -18.43 6.64 4.50
CA ASN A 10 -19.55 6.35 3.59
C ASN A 10 -19.75 7.44 2.52
N GLU A 11 -19.42 8.70 2.82
CA GLU A 11 -19.57 9.83 1.88
C GLU A 11 -18.44 9.87 0.85
N VAL A 12 -17.29 9.27 1.18
CA VAL A 12 -16.09 9.19 0.31
C VAL A 12 -15.84 7.77 -0.22
N LEU A 13 -16.83 6.87 -0.10
CA LEU A 13 -16.65 5.46 -0.45
C LEU A 13 -16.29 5.28 -1.93
N GLU A 14 -16.89 6.08 -2.82
CA GLU A 14 -16.56 6.05 -4.25
C GLU A 14 -15.11 6.46 -4.49
N ASP A 15 -14.65 7.57 -3.89
CA ASP A 15 -13.26 8.02 -4.00
C ASP A 15 -12.28 6.98 -3.44
N VAL A 16 -12.61 6.34 -2.32
CA VAL A 16 -11.81 5.27 -1.72
C VAL A 16 -11.76 4.05 -2.64
N ALA A 17 -12.88 3.69 -3.28
CA ALA A 17 -12.93 2.58 -4.22
C ALA A 17 -12.11 2.86 -5.49
N ILE A 18 -12.20 4.08 -6.04
CA ILE A 18 -11.40 4.51 -7.20
C ILE A 18 -9.92 4.54 -6.81
N GLY A 19 -9.58 5.13 -5.66
CA GLY A 19 -8.21 5.15 -5.14
C GLY A 19 -7.65 3.74 -4.93
N ALA A 20 -8.45 2.80 -4.43
CA ALA A 20 -8.09 1.39 -4.31
C ALA A 20 -7.90 0.73 -5.68
N LEU A 21 -8.72 1.04 -6.67
CA LEU A 21 -8.52 0.55 -8.04
C LEU A 21 -7.21 1.06 -8.65
N PHE A 22 -6.79 2.27 -8.29
CA PHE A 22 -5.66 2.97 -8.89
C PHE A 22 -4.36 2.92 -8.08
N HIS A 23 -4.36 2.27 -6.91
CA HIS A 23 -3.25 2.35 -5.94
C HIS A 23 -1.86 2.00 -6.52
N ASP A 24 -1.80 1.07 -7.48
CA ASP A 24 -0.56 0.61 -8.12
C ASP A 24 -0.25 1.30 -9.46
N LEU A 25 -1.12 2.19 -9.97
CA LEU A 25 -0.93 2.80 -11.30
C LEU A 25 0.43 3.46 -11.46
N ILE A 26 0.88 4.21 -10.44
CA ILE A 26 2.19 4.87 -10.46
C ILE A 26 3.32 3.84 -10.45
N GLU A 27 3.18 2.75 -9.68
CA GLU A 27 4.23 1.74 -9.55
C GLU A 27 4.42 0.92 -10.84
N ASP A 28 3.33 0.67 -11.57
CA ASP A 28 3.26 -0.16 -12.77
C ASP A 28 3.54 0.61 -14.07
N GLN A 29 3.04 1.84 -14.17
CA GLN A 29 3.09 2.63 -15.40
C GLN A 29 4.09 3.80 -15.30
N GLY A 30 4.63 4.08 -14.12
CA GLY A 30 5.72 5.03 -13.90
C GLY A 30 5.40 6.43 -14.45
N ASP A 31 6.30 6.95 -15.29
CA ASP A 31 6.24 8.30 -15.86
C ASP A 31 5.08 8.55 -16.84
N LYS A 32 4.30 7.51 -17.16
CA LYS A 32 3.08 7.63 -17.96
C LYS A 32 1.87 8.10 -17.16
N ILE A 33 1.93 8.02 -15.83
CA ILE A 33 0.84 8.43 -14.96
C ILE A 33 1.14 9.81 -14.40
N ASN A 34 0.20 10.73 -14.58
CA ASN A 34 0.27 12.07 -14.07
C ASN A 34 -0.75 12.22 -12.93
N LEU A 35 -0.28 12.42 -11.70
CA LEU A 35 -1.14 12.64 -10.54
C LEU A 35 -2.07 13.85 -10.72
N ASN A 36 -1.67 14.87 -11.50
CA ASN A 36 -2.55 16.00 -11.81
C ASN A 36 -3.73 15.58 -12.69
N GLU A 37 -3.54 14.65 -13.64
CA GLU A 37 -4.64 14.14 -14.46
C GLU A 37 -5.63 13.32 -13.63
N ILE A 38 -5.12 12.51 -12.67
CA ILE A 38 -5.98 11.79 -11.73
C ILE A 38 -6.78 12.79 -10.89
N LYS A 39 -6.14 13.85 -10.39
CA LYS A 39 -6.78 14.89 -9.60
C LYS A 39 -7.84 15.66 -10.39
N GLU A 40 -7.57 15.98 -11.66
CA GLU A 40 -8.52 16.69 -12.53
C GLU A 40 -9.75 15.84 -12.86
N GLN A 41 -9.59 14.53 -13.04
CA GLN A 41 -10.67 13.62 -13.44
C GLN A 41 -11.45 13.04 -12.25
N PHE A 42 -10.77 12.73 -11.15
CA PHE A 42 -11.32 11.97 -10.02
C PHE A 42 -11.23 12.70 -8.68
N GLY A 43 -10.66 13.92 -8.66
CA GLY A 43 -10.60 14.76 -7.48
C GLY A 43 -9.36 14.55 -6.60
N GLU A 44 -9.22 15.46 -5.63
CA GLU A 44 -8.05 15.55 -4.75
C GLU A 44 -7.85 14.29 -3.90
N LEU A 45 -8.94 13.72 -3.38
CA LEU A 45 -8.86 12.58 -2.47
C LEU A 45 -8.35 11.33 -3.19
N VAL A 46 -8.84 11.05 -4.40
CA VAL A 46 -8.36 9.93 -5.21
C VAL A 46 -6.88 10.08 -5.52
N ALA A 47 -6.46 11.26 -6.01
CA ALA A 47 -5.05 11.51 -6.30
C ALA A 47 -4.16 11.36 -5.05
N LYS A 48 -4.64 11.82 -3.89
CA LYS A 48 -3.94 11.63 -2.62
C LYS A 48 -3.83 10.16 -2.23
N ILE A 49 -4.89 9.37 -2.34
CA ILE A 49 -4.85 7.93 -2.02
C ILE A 49 -3.83 7.21 -2.91
N VAL A 50 -3.83 7.49 -4.21
CA VAL A 50 -2.90 6.87 -5.17
C VAL A 50 -1.45 7.24 -4.83
N SER A 51 -1.18 8.52 -4.57
CA SER A 51 0.15 8.98 -4.15
C SER A 51 0.59 8.34 -2.82
N ASP A 52 -0.29 8.33 -1.81
CA ASP A 52 0.00 7.76 -0.50
C ASP A 52 0.23 6.24 -0.55
N CYS A 53 -0.36 5.52 -1.50
CA CYS A 53 -0.18 4.07 -1.64
C CYS A 53 1.11 3.67 -2.37
N SER A 54 1.73 4.59 -3.09
CA SER A 54 2.96 4.33 -3.86
C SER A 54 4.22 4.44 -2.99
N ASP A 55 5.17 3.51 -3.15
CA ASP A 55 6.44 3.53 -2.41
C ASP A 55 7.63 4.17 -3.16
N ALA A 56 7.43 4.48 -4.45
CA ALA A 56 8.35 5.24 -5.28
C ALA A 56 7.64 5.91 -6.45
N GLU A 57 7.97 7.17 -6.69
CA GLU A 57 7.64 7.86 -7.93
C GLU A 57 8.80 7.70 -8.92
N ILE A 58 8.56 6.98 -10.01
CA ILE A 58 9.45 7.02 -11.17
C ILE A 58 9.02 8.22 -12.00
N THR A 59 9.90 9.20 -12.14
CA THR A 59 9.69 10.34 -13.03
C THR A 59 10.59 10.23 -14.25
N LYS A 60 10.37 11.08 -15.26
CA LYS A 60 11.22 11.14 -16.45
C LYS A 60 12.69 11.44 -16.09
N GLU A 61 12.89 12.16 -14.99
CA GLU A 61 14.18 12.58 -14.45
C GLU A 61 14.80 11.54 -13.50
N ASN A 62 13.99 10.61 -12.95
CA ASN A 62 14.44 9.59 -12.00
C ASN A 62 13.98 8.19 -12.42
N LYS A 63 14.69 7.61 -13.39
CA LYS A 63 14.33 6.34 -14.05
C LYS A 63 14.62 5.09 -13.22
N GLN A 64 15.39 5.18 -12.12
CA GLN A 64 15.78 4.02 -11.33
C GLN A 64 15.12 4.06 -9.95
N LYS A 65 14.31 3.04 -9.63
CA LYS A 65 13.76 2.88 -8.28
C LYS A 65 14.92 2.74 -7.29
N PRO A 66 14.91 3.46 -6.15
CA PRO A 66 15.87 3.23 -5.08
C PRO A 66 15.82 1.78 -4.60
N GLU A 67 16.88 1.38 -3.87
CA GLU A 67 16.96 0.08 -3.21
C GLU A 67 15.67 -0.27 -2.46
N TRP A 68 15.28 -1.54 -2.55
CA TRP A 68 14.00 -2.03 -2.03
C TRP A 68 13.80 -1.67 -0.55
N SER A 69 14.83 -1.87 0.27
CA SER A 69 14.78 -1.58 1.71
C SER A 69 14.56 -0.10 2.01
N ILE A 70 15.17 0.79 1.23
CA ILE A 70 15.02 2.25 1.38
C ILE A 70 13.59 2.67 1.05
N ARG A 71 13.02 2.16 -0.05
CA ARG A 71 11.63 2.44 -0.43
C ARG A 71 10.66 1.96 0.63
N LYS A 72 10.82 0.71 1.08
CA LYS A 72 9.96 0.12 2.11
C LYS A 72 10.05 0.85 3.45
N GLN A 73 11.24 1.26 3.88
CA GLN A 73 11.40 2.06 5.10
C GLN A 73 10.71 3.42 4.99
N LYS A 74 10.91 4.15 3.88
CA LYS A 74 10.21 5.42 3.64
C LYS A 74 8.70 5.28 3.67
N TYR A 75 8.17 4.21 3.06
CA TYR A 75 6.75 3.92 3.10
C TYR A 75 6.25 3.66 4.52
N ILE A 76 6.99 2.88 5.33
CA ILE A 76 6.67 2.63 6.74
C ILE A 76 6.63 3.94 7.54
N ASP A 77 7.65 4.79 7.40
CA ASP A 77 7.76 6.07 8.12
C ASP A 77 6.60 7.01 7.78
N ALA A 78 6.15 7.00 6.52
CA ALA A 78 5.06 7.84 6.03
C ALA A 78 3.67 7.43 6.55
N ILE A 79 3.46 6.17 6.96
CA ILE A 79 2.12 5.65 7.34
C ILE A 79 1.46 6.52 8.43
N SER A 80 2.22 6.97 9.43
CA SER A 80 1.68 7.78 10.53
C SER A 80 1.14 9.16 10.11
N HIS A 81 1.45 9.59 8.88
CA HIS A 81 1.04 10.86 8.30
C HIS A 81 -0.08 10.72 7.26
N LYS A 82 -0.53 9.49 6.97
CA LYS A 82 -1.59 9.22 5.99
C LYS A 82 -2.98 9.36 6.61
N CYS A 83 -3.97 9.68 5.77
CA CYS A 83 -5.37 9.75 6.17
C CYS A 83 -6.02 8.38 6.24
N LYS A 84 -7.17 8.25 6.92
CA LYS A 84 -7.85 6.96 7.12
C LYS A 84 -8.22 6.30 5.79
N GLU A 85 -8.54 7.08 4.77
CA GLU A 85 -8.84 6.64 3.41
C GLU A 85 -7.63 5.95 2.77
N SER A 86 -6.44 6.57 2.83
CA SER A 86 -5.21 5.93 2.35
C SER A 86 -4.80 4.73 3.20
N LEU A 87 -5.03 4.79 4.52
CA LEU A 87 -4.72 3.69 5.44
C LEU A 87 -5.60 2.46 5.17
N ILE A 88 -6.89 2.62 4.89
CA ILE A 88 -7.78 1.48 4.59
C ILE A 88 -7.37 0.82 3.27
N VAL A 89 -7.04 1.61 2.24
CA VAL A 89 -6.56 1.09 0.95
C VAL A 89 -5.23 0.35 1.12
N SER A 90 -4.27 0.97 1.82
CA SER A 90 -2.98 0.33 2.13
C SER A 90 -3.16 -0.98 2.90
N SER A 91 -4.13 -1.04 3.81
CA SER A 91 -4.40 -2.25 4.61
C SER A 91 -5.05 -3.35 3.77
N ALA A 92 -5.99 -2.98 2.90
CA ALA A 92 -6.65 -3.90 1.98
C ALA A 92 -5.66 -4.51 0.98
N ASP A 93 -4.81 -3.68 0.39
CA ASP A 93 -3.72 -4.13 -0.49
C ASP A 93 -2.79 -5.12 0.23
N LYS A 94 -2.27 -4.76 1.41
CA LYS A 94 -1.35 -5.63 2.15
C LYS A 94 -2.02 -6.93 2.60
N LEU A 95 -3.30 -6.90 2.98
CA LEU A 95 -4.05 -8.10 3.31
C LEU A 95 -4.24 -9.00 2.07
N HIS A 96 -4.62 -8.43 0.93
CA HIS A 96 -4.75 -9.15 -0.33
C HIS A 96 -3.43 -9.80 -0.72
N ASN A 97 -2.33 -9.04 -0.72
CA ASN A 97 -1.01 -9.52 -1.08
C ASN A 97 -0.51 -10.62 -0.14
N ALA A 98 -0.71 -10.48 1.18
CA ALA A 98 -0.37 -11.53 2.14
C ALA A 98 -1.16 -12.83 1.87
N ARG A 99 -2.47 -12.73 1.61
CA ARG A 99 -3.32 -13.89 1.27
C ARG A 99 -2.92 -14.56 -0.05
N SER A 100 -2.56 -13.78 -1.06
CA SER A 100 -2.08 -14.30 -2.34
C SER A 100 -0.76 -15.06 -2.17
N ILE A 101 0.18 -14.52 -1.38
CA ILE A 101 1.43 -15.24 -1.06
C ILE A 101 1.14 -16.54 -0.32
N LEU A 102 0.22 -16.55 0.63
CA LEU A 102 -0.18 -17.76 1.36
C LEU A 102 -0.77 -18.82 0.43
N SER A 103 -1.69 -18.41 -0.45
CA SER A 103 -2.29 -19.32 -1.45
C SER A 103 -1.22 -19.95 -2.33
N ASP A 104 -0.27 -19.15 -2.83
CA ASP A 104 0.82 -19.65 -3.66
C ASP A 104 1.79 -20.56 -2.87
N LYS A 105 2.12 -20.19 -1.62
CA LYS A 105 2.94 -21.01 -0.72
C LYS A 105 2.31 -22.38 -0.48
N GLN A 106 0.98 -22.49 -0.42
CA GLN A 106 0.30 -23.78 -0.28
C GLN A 106 0.48 -24.67 -1.52
N LEU A 107 0.63 -24.08 -2.71
CA LEU A 107 0.77 -24.81 -3.97
C LEU A 107 2.22 -25.22 -4.26
N ILE A 108 3.18 -24.33 -4.03
CA ILE A 108 4.59 -24.52 -4.43
C ILE A 108 5.58 -24.49 -3.27
N GLY A 109 5.11 -24.39 -2.02
CA GLY A 109 5.96 -24.37 -0.83
C GLY A 109 6.88 -23.15 -0.75
N GLU A 110 8.08 -23.35 -0.21
CA GLU A 110 9.08 -22.29 -0.03
C GLU A 110 9.69 -21.78 -1.35
N GLU A 111 9.41 -22.42 -2.50
CA GLU A 111 9.87 -21.92 -3.80
C GLU A 111 9.23 -20.58 -4.19
N ILE A 112 8.10 -20.21 -3.55
CA ILE A 112 7.43 -18.91 -3.75
C ILE A 112 8.38 -17.73 -3.53
N TRP A 113 9.33 -17.84 -2.60
CA TRP A 113 10.27 -16.77 -2.28
C TRP A 113 11.23 -16.44 -3.42
N ASN A 114 11.45 -17.38 -4.36
CA ASN A 114 12.27 -17.13 -5.55
C ASN A 114 11.59 -16.17 -6.55
N ARG A 115 10.29 -15.88 -6.39
CA ARG A 115 9.57 -14.90 -7.21
C ARG A 115 9.77 -13.46 -6.73
N PHE A 116 10.34 -13.27 -5.54
CA PHE A 116 10.54 -11.95 -4.94
C PHE A 116 11.98 -11.48 -5.12
N SER A 117 12.15 -10.17 -5.25
CA SER A 117 13.48 -9.53 -5.20
C SER A 117 14.05 -9.43 -3.78
N ALA A 118 13.19 -9.54 -2.76
CA ALA A 118 13.55 -9.55 -1.35
C ALA A 118 13.49 -10.96 -0.78
N SER A 119 14.29 -11.25 0.25
CA SER A 119 14.25 -12.54 0.94
C SER A 119 12.92 -12.75 1.69
N LYS A 120 12.66 -14.00 2.10
CA LYS A 120 11.54 -14.33 2.99
C LYS A 120 11.54 -13.44 4.24
N GLU A 121 12.69 -13.33 4.90
CA GLU A 121 12.88 -12.58 6.14
C GLU A 121 12.63 -11.09 5.92
N GLN A 122 13.15 -10.53 4.82
CA GLN A 122 12.90 -9.13 4.46
C GLN A 122 11.42 -8.88 4.17
N THR A 123 10.77 -9.78 3.44
CA THR A 123 9.35 -9.68 3.13
C THR A 123 8.51 -9.72 4.40
N ILE A 124 8.74 -10.71 5.27
CA ILE A 124 8.05 -10.84 6.56
C ILE A 124 8.33 -9.62 7.46
N TRP A 125 9.56 -9.13 7.53
CA TRP A 125 9.90 -7.90 8.24
C TRP A 125 9.03 -6.73 7.75
N TYR A 126 8.98 -6.51 6.44
CA TYR A 126 8.23 -5.41 5.84
C TYR A 126 6.74 -5.47 6.23
N TYR A 127 6.11 -6.63 6.09
CA TYR A 127 4.72 -6.81 6.50
C TYR A 127 4.50 -6.55 8.00
N ASN A 128 5.40 -7.01 8.88
CA ASN A 128 5.28 -6.76 10.32
C ASN A 128 5.43 -5.27 10.66
N GLU A 129 6.36 -4.56 10.04
CA GLU A 129 6.55 -3.13 10.29
C GLU A 129 5.39 -2.28 9.73
N VAL A 130 4.85 -2.65 8.57
CA VAL A 130 3.62 -2.03 8.04
C VAL A 130 2.45 -2.26 8.99
N TYR A 131 2.24 -3.49 9.49
CA TYR A 131 1.18 -3.76 10.47
C TYR A 131 1.33 -2.90 11.73
N LYS A 132 2.54 -2.83 12.32
CA LYS A 132 2.79 -2.00 13.52
C LYS A 132 2.51 -0.52 13.26
N ALA A 133 2.93 -0.01 12.10
CA ALA A 133 2.70 1.38 11.74
C ALA A 133 1.21 1.69 11.52
N LEU A 134 0.47 0.79 10.87
CA LEU A 134 -0.98 0.90 10.67
C LEU A 134 -1.74 0.84 12.00
N ASP A 135 -1.38 -0.10 12.89
CA ASP A 135 -1.98 -0.25 14.23
C ASP A 135 -1.78 1.01 15.07
N LYS A 136 -0.57 1.58 15.03
CA LYS A 136 -0.28 2.85 15.72
C LYS A 136 -1.03 4.03 15.12
N ALA A 137 -1.18 4.09 13.79
CA ALA A 137 -1.84 5.20 13.11
C ALA A 137 -3.37 5.15 13.23
N TRP A 138 -3.97 3.96 13.18
CA TRP A 138 -5.41 3.75 13.27
C TRP A 138 -5.73 2.32 13.75
N GLY A 139 -5.59 2.06 15.05
CA GLY A 139 -5.85 0.74 15.65
C GLY A 139 -7.30 0.23 15.54
N GLU A 140 -8.25 1.11 15.24
CA GLU A 140 -9.66 0.74 14.95
C GLU A 140 -9.87 0.31 13.48
N ASN A 141 -8.81 0.26 12.68
CA ASN A 141 -8.89 -0.17 11.30
C ASN A 141 -9.42 -1.62 11.21
N PRO A 142 -10.55 -1.84 10.50
CA PRO A 142 -11.26 -3.11 10.53
C PRO A 142 -10.46 -4.27 9.93
N LEU A 143 -9.42 -4.00 9.14
CA LEU A 143 -8.63 -5.03 8.44
C LEU A 143 -7.38 -5.49 9.22
N LEU A 144 -7.06 -4.86 10.35
CA LEU A 144 -5.83 -5.15 11.08
C LEU A 144 -5.78 -6.57 11.64
N ASN A 145 -6.93 -7.11 12.07
CA ASN A 145 -6.98 -8.45 12.64
C ASN A 145 -6.72 -9.52 11.57
N GLU A 146 -7.37 -9.43 10.41
CA GLU A 146 -7.09 -10.35 9.31
C GLU A 146 -5.67 -10.20 8.78
N LEU A 147 -5.16 -8.96 8.68
CA LEU A 147 -3.78 -8.71 8.26
C LEU A 147 -2.78 -9.37 9.21
N LYS A 148 -2.96 -9.20 10.52
CA LYS A 148 -2.11 -9.84 11.53
C LYS A 148 -2.13 -11.36 11.42
N GLN A 149 -3.32 -11.95 11.20
CA GLN A 149 -3.46 -13.39 11.02
C GLN A 149 -2.69 -13.86 9.80
N ALA A 150 -2.89 -13.23 8.63
CA ALA A 150 -2.19 -13.59 7.40
C ALA A 150 -0.65 -13.48 7.57
N ILE A 151 -0.16 -12.43 8.24
CA ILE A 151 1.28 -12.27 8.51
C ILE A 151 1.84 -13.39 9.39
N ASN A 152 1.08 -13.86 10.39
CA ASN A 152 1.51 -14.96 11.23
C ASN A 152 1.62 -16.28 10.46
N GLU A 153 0.70 -16.51 9.51
CA GLU A 153 0.69 -17.71 8.66
C GLU A 153 1.82 -17.70 7.60
N LEU A 154 2.37 -16.53 7.25
CA LEU A 154 3.48 -16.40 6.30
C LEU A 154 4.82 -16.92 6.84
N ARG A 155 4.95 -17.08 8.16
CA ARG A 155 6.20 -17.52 8.81
C ARG A 155 6.59 -18.94 8.40
#